data_AF-A0A397GJC7-F1
#
_entry.id   AF-A0A397GJC7-F1
#
_cell.length_a   1.000
_cell.length_b   1.000
_cell.length_c   1.000
_cell.angle_alpha   90.00
_cell.angle_beta   90.00
_cell.angle_gamma   90.00
#
_symmetry.space_group_name_H-M   'P 1'
#
loop_
_entity.id
_entity.type
_entity.pdbx_description
1 polymer ?
#
loop_
_entity_poly.entity_id
_entity_poly.type
_entity_poly.pdbx_seq_one_letter_code
_entity_poly.pdbx_strand_id
1 'polypeptide(L)'
;MSQENKYCPAGHSSADFCSGTRNYIDFSGLCFLCSREHSIQEFKTWSSGNTIIDKIIQESQINVFYKLLWIPYDNFQNIEHIADGGHGSVYSAKIENGIKRKWNFINQDWVYDFKGNKVALKEIKDSRYDIAEFCKAVTTVKNFNYSINYYGISKNPSTQNYIIVMELFDEDLHNFLIKNFWDLRWNKKIDMLFSIACSIANLRLANLVHCDLHSGNVLMMDYFDPRDFCLPYDPSSCKIENDLILNSNNKNNKIYGSIPYIPPEVLRGNEFTRKGDIYSFGGIMYEIATAQRRFPTKHMILI
;
A
#
# COMPACT_ATOMS: atom_id res chain seq x y z
N MET A 1 -0.55 37.45 8.29
CA MET A 1 -1.25 36.81 7.15
C MET A 1 -0.38 37.00 5.92
N SER A 2 0.44 36.01 5.58
CA SER A 2 1.32 36.03 4.40
C SER A 2 0.47 35.95 3.13
N GLN A 3 0.68 36.87 2.18
CA GLN A 3 0.04 36.84 0.87
C GLN A 3 0.43 35.55 0.15
N GLU A 4 -0.53 34.64 -0.04
CA GLU A 4 -0.38 33.55 -1.02
C GLU A 4 -0.13 34.19 -2.39
N ASN A 5 0.94 33.78 -3.07
CA ASN A 5 1.17 34.19 -4.45
C ASN A 5 -0.03 33.77 -5.29
N LYS A 6 -0.77 34.75 -5.83
CA LYS A 6 -1.97 34.47 -6.63
C LYS A 6 -1.65 33.83 -7.98
N TYR A 7 -0.40 33.93 -8.46
CA TYR A 7 0.03 33.44 -9.76
C TYR A 7 1.43 32.85 -9.72
N CYS A 8 1.70 31.85 -10.57
CA CYS A 8 3.05 31.34 -10.85
C CYS A 8 3.59 31.91 -12.18
N PRO A 9 4.90 31.78 -12.49
CA PRO A 9 5.49 32.27 -13.74
C PRO A 9 4.91 31.64 -15.02
N ALA A 10 4.30 30.45 -14.93
CA ALA A 10 3.59 29.81 -16.05
C ALA A 10 2.19 30.38 -16.29
N GLY A 11 1.75 31.36 -15.48
CA GLY A 11 0.45 32.02 -15.61
C GLY A 11 -0.69 31.34 -14.86
N HIS A 12 -0.46 30.22 -14.17
CA HIS A 12 -1.51 29.57 -13.36
C HIS A 12 -1.87 30.44 -12.16
N SER A 13 -3.15 30.47 -11.81
CA SER A 13 -3.70 31.15 -10.66
C SER A 13 -4.03 30.19 -9.51
N SER A 14 -4.05 30.67 -8.27
CA SER A 14 -4.62 29.92 -7.14
C SER A 14 -6.14 29.73 -7.22
N ALA A 15 -6.81 30.47 -8.12
CA ALA A 15 -8.23 30.28 -8.45
C ALA A 15 -8.48 29.13 -9.43
N ASP A 16 -7.45 28.67 -10.15
CA ASP A 16 -7.57 27.56 -11.08
C ASP A 16 -7.85 26.24 -10.34
N PHE A 17 -8.38 25.25 -11.03
CA PHE A 17 -8.64 23.94 -10.46
C PHE A 17 -7.64 22.89 -10.93
N CYS A 18 -7.15 22.09 -9.99
CA CYS A 18 -6.37 20.89 -10.25
C CYS A 18 -6.96 19.72 -9.45
N SER A 19 -7.38 18.66 -10.16
CA SER A 19 -7.94 17.44 -9.56
C SER A 19 -9.10 17.70 -8.58
N GLY A 20 -10.03 18.59 -8.94
CA GLY A 20 -11.22 18.91 -8.14
C GLY A 20 -10.98 19.87 -6.98
N THR A 21 -9.76 20.36 -6.79
CA THR A 21 -9.39 21.32 -5.73
C THR A 21 -8.78 22.58 -6.31
N ARG A 22 -8.73 23.66 -5.53
CA ARG A 22 -8.01 24.87 -5.93
C ARG A 22 -6.52 24.58 -6.10
N ASN A 23 -5.94 25.18 -7.13
CA ASN A 23 -4.54 25.08 -7.44
C ASN A 23 -3.73 25.68 -6.28
N TYR A 24 -2.88 24.87 -5.68
CA TYR A 24 -1.97 25.32 -4.65
C TYR A 24 -0.78 26.03 -5.29
N ILE A 25 -0.51 27.25 -4.84
CA ILE A 25 0.67 28.04 -5.19
C ILE A 25 1.23 28.62 -3.90
N ASP A 26 2.52 28.44 -3.65
CA ASP A 26 3.18 29.04 -2.49
C ASP A 26 4.42 29.87 -2.87
N PHE A 27 4.97 30.57 -1.88
CA PHE A 27 6.16 31.41 -2.03
C PHE A 27 7.46 30.59 -2.16
N SER A 28 7.42 29.29 -1.84
CA SER A 28 8.58 28.39 -1.97
C SER A 28 8.77 27.89 -3.40
N GLY A 29 7.85 28.20 -4.30
CA GLY A 29 7.93 27.85 -5.72
C GLY A 29 7.11 26.62 -6.10
N LEU A 30 6.21 26.15 -5.23
CA LEU A 30 5.36 25.01 -5.55
C LEU A 30 4.12 25.45 -6.31
N CYS A 31 3.79 24.73 -7.39
CA CYS A 31 2.52 24.86 -8.10
C CYS A 31 2.00 23.49 -8.51
N PHE A 32 0.73 23.21 -8.17
CA PHE A 32 0.05 21.95 -8.48
C PHE A 32 -0.14 21.76 -9.99
N LEU A 33 -0.56 22.80 -10.71
CA LEU A 33 -0.69 22.75 -12.17
C LEU A 33 0.67 22.59 -12.87
N CYS A 34 1.71 23.34 -12.47
CA CYS A 34 3.06 23.12 -13.00
C CYS A 34 3.52 21.68 -12.77
N SER A 35 3.32 21.13 -11.57
CA SER A 35 3.70 19.74 -11.26
C SER A 35 2.98 18.73 -12.15
N ARG A 36 1.72 18.97 -12.47
CA ARG A 36 0.93 18.11 -13.37
C ARG A 36 1.45 18.19 -14.80
N GLU A 37 1.67 19.39 -15.32
CA GLU A 37 2.16 19.62 -16.68
C GLU A 37 3.53 18.98 -16.91
N HIS A 38 4.46 19.15 -15.98
CA HIS A 38 5.79 18.54 -16.07
C HIS A 38 5.72 17.01 -15.94
N SER A 39 4.79 16.47 -15.13
CA SER A 39 4.57 15.01 -15.09
C SER A 39 4.14 14.50 -16.47
N ILE A 40 3.19 15.16 -17.13
CA ILE A 40 2.70 14.79 -18.47
C ILE A 40 3.81 14.81 -19.51
N GLN A 41 4.71 15.79 -19.45
CA GLN A 41 5.87 15.88 -20.36
C GLN A 41 6.82 14.68 -20.20
N GLU A 42 6.96 14.14 -18.98
CA GLU A 42 7.83 12.99 -18.70
C GLU A 42 7.20 11.63 -19.06
N PHE A 43 5.91 11.55 -19.43
CA PHE A 43 5.27 10.25 -19.73
C PHE A 43 5.92 9.47 -20.88
N LYS A 44 6.67 10.16 -21.74
CA LYS A 44 7.41 9.53 -22.86
C LYS A 44 8.85 9.16 -22.50
N THR A 45 9.35 9.50 -21.31
CA THR A 45 10.74 9.27 -20.91
C THR A 45 10.94 7.95 -20.16
N TRP A 46 9.87 7.26 -19.79
CA TRP A 46 9.91 5.98 -19.11
C TRP A 46 8.78 5.06 -19.60
N SER A 47 8.96 3.74 -19.42
CA SER A 47 7.91 2.74 -19.56
C SER A 47 8.23 1.57 -18.64
N SER A 48 7.18 0.96 -18.07
CA SER A 48 7.28 -0.28 -17.30
C SER A 48 7.37 -1.54 -18.17
N GLY A 49 7.26 -1.38 -19.49
CA GLY A 49 7.09 -2.48 -20.45
C GLY A 49 5.67 -3.07 -20.45
N ASN A 50 4.72 -2.46 -19.72
CA ASN A 50 3.31 -2.85 -19.71
C ASN A 50 2.43 -1.59 -19.82
N THR A 51 1.72 -1.47 -20.94
CA THR A 51 0.91 -0.28 -21.26
C THR A 51 -0.25 -0.05 -20.30
N ILE A 52 -0.76 -1.11 -19.66
CA ILE A 52 -1.83 -1.01 -18.66
C ILE A 52 -1.27 -0.39 -17.37
N ILE A 53 -0.11 -0.85 -16.91
CA ILE A 53 0.56 -0.30 -15.73
C ILE A 53 0.98 1.15 -15.98
N ASP A 54 1.56 1.42 -17.16
CA ASP A 54 1.97 2.77 -17.56
C ASP A 54 0.78 3.74 -17.49
N LYS A 55 -0.38 3.33 -18.03
CA LYS A 55 -1.61 4.13 -17.97
C LYS A 55 -2.07 4.40 -16.53
N ILE A 56 -2.08 3.38 -15.66
CA ILE A 56 -2.50 3.55 -14.25
C ILE A 56 -1.56 4.53 -13.52
N ILE A 57 -0.24 4.40 -13.72
CA ILE A 57 0.75 5.29 -13.11
C ILE A 57 0.58 6.72 -13.65
N GLN A 58 0.41 6.89 -14.96
CA GLN A 58 0.19 8.21 -15.58
C GLN A 58 -1.09 8.88 -15.07
N GLU A 59 -2.20 8.15 -15.00
CA GLU A 59 -3.46 8.64 -14.43
C GLU A 59 -3.30 9.06 -12.97
N SER A 60 -2.53 8.30 -12.18
CA SER A 60 -2.19 8.70 -10.81
C SER A 60 -1.34 9.97 -10.80
N GLN A 61 -0.33 10.11 -11.66
CA GLN A 61 0.58 11.25 -11.68
C GLN A 61 -0.09 12.58 -12.06
N ILE A 62 -1.21 12.52 -12.80
CA ILE A 62 -2.04 13.69 -13.12
C ILE A 62 -2.75 14.23 -11.86
N ASN A 63 -3.02 13.36 -10.89
CA ASN A 63 -3.60 13.75 -9.61
C ASN A 63 -2.52 14.33 -8.68
N VAL A 64 -2.77 15.54 -8.17
CA VAL A 64 -1.76 16.30 -7.40
C VAL A 64 -1.56 15.83 -5.98
N PHE A 65 -2.54 15.11 -5.42
CA PHE A 65 -2.44 14.61 -4.06
C PHE A 65 -1.64 13.31 -3.98
N TYR A 66 -1.73 12.47 -5.02
CA TYR A 66 -1.28 11.08 -4.95
C TYR A 66 -0.66 10.63 -6.26
N LYS A 67 0.62 10.28 -6.20
CA LYS A 67 1.37 9.78 -7.33
C LYS A 67 1.92 8.40 -6.95
N LEU A 68 1.30 7.34 -7.46
CA LEU A 68 2.04 6.12 -7.72
C LEU A 68 3.04 6.46 -8.82
N LEU A 69 4.30 6.08 -8.64
CA LEU A 69 5.37 6.48 -9.55
C LEU A 69 6.00 5.26 -10.20
N TRP A 70 6.50 5.44 -11.41
CA TRP A 70 7.52 4.55 -11.94
C TRP A 70 8.87 4.94 -11.34
N ILE A 71 9.54 3.99 -10.68
CA ILE A 71 10.83 4.21 -10.03
C ILE A 71 11.88 3.34 -10.72
N PRO A 72 12.86 3.93 -11.42
CA PRO A 72 13.96 3.20 -12.02
C PRO A 72 14.70 2.32 -11.01
N TYR A 73 15.03 1.09 -11.40
CA TYR A 73 15.62 0.10 -10.50
C TYR A 73 17.03 0.49 -10.03
N ASP A 74 17.78 1.21 -10.87
CA ASP A 74 19.11 1.75 -10.57
C ASP A 74 19.09 2.86 -9.49
N ASN A 75 17.92 3.34 -9.08
CA ASN A 75 17.77 4.25 -7.95
C ASN A 75 17.86 3.55 -6.58
N PHE A 76 17.92 2.20 -6.56
CA PHE A 76 18.00 1.40 -5.33
C PHE A 76 19.42 0.90 -5.08
N GLN A 77 19.93 1.21 -3.88
CA GLN A 77 21.25 0.82 -3.39
C GLN A 77 21.14 -0.04 -2.13
N ASN A 78 22.18 -0.81 -1.82
CA ASN A 78 22.26 -1.65 -0.62
C ASN A 78 21.02 -2.55 -0.46
N ILE A 79 20.69 -3.31 -1.51
CA ILE A 79 19.52 -4.18 -1.52
C ILE A 79 19.80 -5.41 -0.64
N GLU A 80 19.03 -5.56 0.42
CA GLU A 80 19.18 -6.64 1.42
C GLU A 80 17.88 -7.43 1.52
N HIS A 81 17.95 -8.77 1.51
CA HIS A 81 16.77 -9.62 1.68
C HIS A 81 16.21 -9.53 3.10
N ILE A 82 14.88 -9.45 3.21
CA ILE A 82 14.17 -9.43 4.50
C ILE A 82 13.44 -10.76 4.72
N ALA A 83 12.59 -11.14 3.76
CA ALA A 83 11.70 -12.29 3.91
C ALA A 83 11.19 -12.80 2.56
N ASP A 84 10.78 -14.07 2.54
CA ASP A 84 10.00 -14.63 1.46
C ASP A 84 8.53 -14.74 1.89
N GLY A 85 7.62 -14.33 1.00
CA GLY A 85 6.17 -14.39 1.21
C GLY A 85 5.46 -15.15 0.09
N GLY A 86 4.14 -15.32 0.22
CA GLY A 86 3.37 -16.17 -0.70
C GLY A 86 3.40 -15.75 -2.17
N HIS A 87 3.60 -14.47 -2.46
CA HIS A 87 3.60 -13.91 -3.82
C HIS A 87 4.99 -13.46 -4.32
N GLY A 88 6.04 -13.62 -3.52
CA GLY A 88 7.36 -13.08 -3.85
C GLY A 88 8.27 -12.86 -2.66
N SER A 89 9.34 -12.10 -2.85
CA SER A 89 10.33 -11.79 -1.80
C SER A 89 10.32 -10.31 -1.49
N VAL A 90 10.61 -9.98 -0.23
CA VAL A 90 10.72 -8.60 0.26
C VAL A 90 12.17 -8.31 0.57
N TYR A 91 12.64 -7.16 0.10
CA TYR A 91 13.99 -6.64 0.33
C TYR A 91 13.91 -5.24 0.93
N SER A 92 14.91 -4.83 1.69
CA SER A 92 15.14 -3.42 2.02
C SER A 92 16.11 -2.82 1.01
N ALA A 93 15.94 -1.54 0.69
CA ALA A 93 16.89 -0.82 -0.14
C ALA A 93 16.93 0.66 0.23
N LYS A 94 18.07 1.30 0.00
CA LYS A 94 18.24 2.75 0.12
C LYS A 94 17.91 3.43 -1.21
N ILE A 95 17.08 4.47 -1.21
CA ILE A 95 16.83 5.28 -2.40
C ILE A 95 17.94 6.32 -2.55
N GLU A 96 18.69 6.29 -3.65
CA GLU A 96 19.86 7.14 -3.84
C GLU A 96 19.50 8.58 -4.22
N ASN A 97 18.69 8.75 -5.26
CA ASN A 97 18.35 10.06 -5.81
C ASN A 97 17.04 10.63 -5.26
N GLY A 98 16.37 9.90 -4.37
CA GLY A 98 15.03 10.22 -3.89
C GLY A 98 13.94 9.94 -4.93
N ILE A 99 12.74 10.40 -4.65
CA ILE A 99 11.54 10.21 -5.46
C ILE A 99 10.96 11.58 -5.83
N LYS A 100 10.73 11.84 -7.12
CA LYS A 100 10.14 13.09 -7.62
C LYS A 100 8.74 13.29 -7.04
N ARG A 101 8.50 14.43 -6.37
CA ARG A 101 7.20 14.76 -5.77
C ARG A 101 6.49 15.89 -6.50
N LYS A 102 7.08 17.08 -6.46
CA LYS A 102 6.49 18.33 -6.98
C LYS A 102 7.51 19.09 -7.82
N TRP A 103 7.02 19.78 -8.83
CA TRP A 103 7.84 20.69 -9.63
C TRP A 103 7.99 22.02 -8.90
N ASN A 104 9.22 22.49 -8.75
CA ASN A 104 9.51 23.81 -8.21
C ASN A 104 9.81 24.78 -9.37
N PHE A 105 8.94 25.77 -9.58
CA PHE A 105 9.09 26.71 -10.69
C PHE A 105 10.16 27.78 -10.47
N ILE A 106 10.64 27.98 -9.23
CA ILE A 106 11.74 28.90 -8.92
C ILE A 106 13.07 28.23 -9.30
N ASN A 107 13.27 27.00 -8.85
CA ASN A 107 14.48 26.23 -9.12
C ASN A 107 14.49 25.60 -10.52
N GLN A 108 13.32 25.55 -11.18
CA GLN A 108 13.10 24.87 -12.45
C GLN A 108 13.55 23.40 -12.41
N ASP A 109 13.25 22.73 -11.29
CA ASP A 109 13.60 21.33 -11.06
C ASP A 109 12.57 20.64 -10.16
N TRP A 110 12.61 19.32 -10.15
CA TRP A 110 11.84 18.49 -9.24
C TRP A 110 12.34 18.59 -7.81
N VAL A 111 11.40 18.69 -6.87
CA VAL A 111 11.63 18.41 -5.46
C VAL A 111 11.59 16.90 -5.25
N TYR A 112 12.63 16.37 -4.61
CA TYR A 112 12.77 14.96 -4.31
C TYR A 112 12.52 14.69 -2.82
N ASP A 113 11.67 13.72 -2.54
CA ASP A 113 11.46 13.18 -1.19
C ASP A 113 12.28 11.90 -1.00
N PHE A 114 12.46 11.47 0.26
CA PHE A 114 13.05 10.16 0.63
C PHE A 114 14.49 9.92 0.14
N LYS A 115 15.22 10.97 -0.23
CA LYS A 115 16.61 10.84 -0.66
C LYS A 115 17.47 10.30 0.48
N GLY A 116 18.04 9.11 0.28
CA GLY A 116 18.83 8.39 1.25
C GLY A 116 18.04 7.58 2.27
N ASN A 117 16.70 7.57 2.20
CA ASN A 117 15.85 6.79 3.09
C ASN A 117 15.80 5.32 2.66
N LYS A 118 15.50 4.44 3.62
CA LYS A 118 15.21 3.03 3.33
C LYS A 118 13.74 2.85 2.91
N VAL A 119 13.51 1.90 1.99
CA VAL A 119 12.20 1.45 1.54
C VAL A 119 12.16 -0.07 1.46
N ALA A 120 10.95 -0.63 1.45
CA ALA A 120 10.72 -2.04 1.14
C ALA A 120 10.46 -2.20 -0.36
N LEU A 121 11.10 -3.22 -0.93
CA LEU A 121 10.95 -3.68 -2.30
C LEU A 121 10.31 -5.07 -2.26
N LYS A 122 9.02 -5.18 -2.58
CA LYS A 122 8.36 -6.47 -2.73
C LYS A 122 8.42 -6.91 -4.19
N GLU A 123 9.35 -7.80 -4.51
CA GLU A 123 9.51 -8.40 -5.83
C GLU A 123 8.49 -9.53 -6.01
N ILE A 124 7.59 -9.37 -6.96
CA ILE A 124 6.54 -10.35 -7.26
C ILE A 124 7.09 -11.45 -8.16
N LYS A 125 7.14 -12.68 -7.64
CA LYS A 125 7.68 -13.85 -8.34
C LYS A 125 6.59 -14.75 -8.95
N ASP A 126 5.35 -14.64 -8.47
CA ASP A 126 4.21 -15.38 -9.05
C ASP A 126 3.74 -14.68 -10.32
N SER A 127 3.93 -15.31 -11.49
CA SER A 127 3.52 -14.75 -12.78
C SER A 127 2.00 -14.65 -12.96
N ARG A 128 1.21 -15.29 -12.08
CA ARG A 128 -0.26 -15.18 -12.07
C ARG A 128 -0.74 -13.96 -11.30
N TYR A 129 0.17 -13.26 -10.63
CA TYR A 129 -0.15 -12.08 -9.85
C TYR A 129 -0.50 -10.91 -10.77
N ASP A 130 -1.71 -10.38 -10.65
CA ASP A 130 -2.14 -9.21 -11.43
C ASP A 130 -1.67 -7.91 -10.75
N ILE A 131 -0.47 -7.47 -11.14
CA ILE A 131 0.09 -6.19 -10.66
C ILE A 131 -0.76 -4.99 -11.10
N ALA A 132 -1.51 -5.09 -12.20
CA ALA A 132 -2.38 -4.00 -12.65
C ALA A 132 -3.63 -3.90 -11.76
N GLU A 133 -4.20 -5.03 -11.33
CA GLU A 133 -5.27 -5.08 -10.32
C GLU A 133 -4.79 -4.45 -9.01
N PHE A 134 -3.59 -4.81 -8.55
CA PHE A 134 -2.96 -4.20 -7.37
C PHE A 134 -2.82 -2.67 -7.50
N CYS A 135 -2.26 -2.18 -8.61
CA CYS A 135 -2.09 -0.74 -8.83
C CYS A 135 -3.43 0.00 -8.77
N LYS A 136 -4.49 -0.55 -9.38
CA LYS A 136 -5.86 0.01 -9.31
C LYS A 136 -6.38 0.04 -7.87
N ALA A 137 -6.22 -1.05 -7.14
CA ALA A 137 -6.64 -1.14 -5.74
C ALA A 137 -5.95 -0.08 -4.87
N VAL A 138 -4.63 0.05 -4.97
CA VAL A 138 -3.85 1.04 -4.21
C VAL A 138 -4.26 2.48 -4.54
N THR A 139 -4.49 2.80 -5.82
CA THR A 139 -4.94 4.14 -6.22
C THR A 139 -6.36 4.46 -5.71
N THR A 140 -7.19 3.45 -5.47
CA THR A 140 -8.57 3.61 -4.98
C THR A 140 -8.62 3.78 -3.45
N VAL A 141 -7.86 2.97 -2.70
CA VAL A 141 -7.86 2.94 -1.22
C VAL A 141 -7.19 4.17 -0.61
N LYS A 142 -6.22 4.79 -1.29
CA LYS A 142 -5.48 5.94 -0.74
C LYS A 142 -6.27 7.26 -0.63
N ASN A 143 -7.53 7.29 -1.06
CA ASN A 143 -8.44 8.38 -0.72
C ASN A 143 -8.88 8.36 0.77
N PHE A 144 -8.43 7.36 1.55
CA PHE A 144 -8.79 7.19 2.94
C PHE A 144 -7.56 7.28 3.86
N ASN A 145 -7.74 7.91 5.04
CA ASN A 145 -6.74 7.95 6.11
C ASN A 145 -6.38 6.52 6.56
N TYR A 146 -5.14 6.30 7.02
CA TYR A 146 -4.64 5.01 7.55
C TYR A 146 -4.41 3.92 6.48
N SER A 147 -3.59 4.22 5.46
CA SER A 147 -3.18 3.22 4.46
C SER A 147 -1.65 3.22 4.32
N ILE A 148 -1.06 2.06 4.01
CA ILE A 148 0.38 1.96 3.76
C ILE A 148 0.81 2.89 2.62
N ASN A 149 1.95 3.54 2.79
CA ASN A 149 2.55 4.35 1.74
C ASN A 149 3.21 3.48 0.66
N TYR A 150 2.44 3.14 -0.37
CA TYR A 150 2.98 2.76 -1.68
C TYR A 150 3.56 3.98 -2.42
N TYR A 151 4.85 3.94 -2.71
CA TYR A 151 5.54 5.00 -3.43
C TYR A 151 5.50 4.79 -4.94
N GLY A 152 5.56 3.54 -5.39
CA GLY A 152 5.66 3.28 -6.82
C GLY A 152 5.81 1.82 -7.20
N ILE A 153 6.04 1.62 -8.49
CA ILE A 153 6.34 0.34 -9.12
C ILE A 153 7.72 0.46 -9.77
N SER A 154 8.48 -0.62 -9.70
CA SER A 154 9.72 -0.80 -10.42
C SER A 154 9.73 -2.17 -11.11
N LYS A 155 10.80 -2.49 -11.82
CA LYS A 155 10.99 -3.80 -12.45
C LYS A 155 12.45 -4.20 -12.35
N ASN A 156 12.69 -5.40 -11.83
CA ASN A 156 14.02 -5.95 -11.73
C ASN A 156 14.55 -6.25 -13.15
N PRO A 157 15.67 -5.63 -13.58
CA PRO A 157 16.19 -5.85 -14.93
C PRO A 157 16.69 -7.28 -15.16
N SER A 158 17.09 -7.99 -14.10
CA SER A 158 17.64 -9.35 -14.20
C SER A 158 16.54 -10.40 -14.29
N THR A 159 15.54 -10.31 -13.41
CA THR A 159 14.44 -11.31 -13.34
C THR A 159 13.24 -10.93 -14.19
N GLN A 160 13.15 -9.67 -14.62
CA GLN A 160 11.98 -9.06 -15.28
C GLN A 160 10.72 -9.03 -14.40
N ASN A 161 10.84 -9.34 -13.12
CA ASN A 161 9.73 -9.28 -12.17
C ASN A 161 9.40 -7.83 -11.81
N TYR A 162 8.10 -7.56 -11.64
CA TYR A 162 7.64 -6.29 -11.09
C TYR A 162 7.94 -6.21 -9.59
N ILE A 163 8.25 -5.00 -9.14
CA ILE A 163 8.54 -4.68 -7.75
C ILE A 163 7.56 -3.62 -7.27
N ILE A 164 6.93 -3.86 -6.14
CA ILE A 164 6.15 -2.86 -5.42
C ILE A 164 7.11 -2.14 -4.46
N VAL A 165 7.16 -0.81 -4.56
CA VAL A 165 7.99 0.04 -3.72
C VAL A 165 7.11 0.69 -2.66
N MET A 166 7.41 0.42 -1.40
CA MET A 166 6.56 0.82 -0.28
C MET A 166 7.39 1.21 0.95
N GLU A 167 6.72 1.82 1.90
CA GLU A 167 7.27 2.08 3.24
C GLU A 167 7.85 0.80 3.85
N LEU A 168 9.06 0.89 4.39
CA LEU A 168 9.72 -0.21 5.06
C LEU A 168 9.15 -0.33 6.47
N PHE A 169 8.66 -1.51 6.83
CA PHE A 169 8.15 -1.82 8.18
C PHE A 169 9.14 -2.63 9.00
N ASP A 170 9.14 -2.44 10.32
CA ASP A 170 10.09 -3.09 11.22
C ASP A 170 9.74 -4.55 11.44
N GLU A 171 8.45 -4.85 11.63
CA GLU A 171 7.95 -6.22 11.76
C GLU A 171 6.44 -6.32 11.49
N ASP A 172 5.90 -7.54 11.53
CA ASP A 172 4.46 -7.80 11.54
C ASP A 172 3.89 -7.88 12.98
N LEU A 173 2.57 -7.73 13.09
CA LEU A 173 1.86 -7.72 14.37
C LEU A 173 2.04 -9.02 15.16
N HIS A 174 2.19 -10.17 14.50
CA HIS A 174 2.40 -11.44 15.20
C HIS A 174 3.73 -11.43 15.95
N ASN A 175 4.82 -11.09 15.24
CA ASN A 175 6.14 -10.98 15.82
C ASN A 175 6.22 -9.89 16.89
N PHE A 176 5.55 -8.75 16.66
CA PHE A 176 5.47 -7.66 17.63
C PHE A 176 4.82 -8.11 18.94
N LEU A 177 3.69 -8.83 18.85
CA LEU A 177 2.98 -9.34 20.03
C LEU A 177 3.83 -10.37 20.78
N ILE A 178 4.52 -11.28 20.09
CA ILE A 178 5.40 -12.27 20.76
C ILE A 178 6.43 -11.59 21.66
N LYS A 179 7.01 -10.47 21.21
CA LYS A 179 8.04 -9.73 21.94
C LYS A 179 7.48 -8.85 23.05
N ASN A 180 6.39 -8.12 22.76
CA ASN A 180 5.97 -6.97 23.57
C ASN A 180 4.66 -7.18 24.34
N PHE A 181 4.00 -8.34 24.23
CA PHE A 181 2.64 -8.52 24.75
C PHE A 181 2.47 -8.18 26.23
N TRP A 182 3.44 -8.54 27.07
CA TRP A 182 3.37 -8.32 28.51
C TRP A 182 3.56 -6.85 28.91
N ASP A 183 4.29 -6.08 28.10
CA ASP A 183 4.51 -4.65 28.30
C ASP A 183 3.43 -3.78 27.63
N LEU A 184 2.63 -4.38 26.75
CA LEU A 184 1.63 -3.70 25.95
C LEU A 184 0.37 -3.37 26.77
N ARG A 185 0.18 -2.07 27.04
CA ARG A 185 -1.02 -1.57 27.73
C ARG A 185 -2.28 -1.70 26.88
N TRP A 186 -3.42 -1.82 27.54
CA TRP A 186 -4.73 -1.95 26.90
C TRP A 186 -5.09 -0.80 25.97
N ASN A 187 -4.73 0.45 26.30
CA ASN A 187 -4.99 1.58 25.41
C ASN A 187 -4.29 1.39 24.06
N LYS A 188 -3.03 0.95 24.05
CA LYS A 188 -2.30 0.65 22.81
C LYS A 188 -2.92 -0.52 22.05
N LYS A 189 -3.37 -1.58 22.74
CA LYS A 189 -4.12 -2.68 22.11
C LYS A 189 -5.40 -2.19 21.40
N ILE A 190 -6.13 -1.27 22.02
CA ILE A 190 -7.33 -0.67 21.44
C ILE A 190 -6.98 0.23 20.25
N ASP A 191 -5.92 1.03 20.34
CA ASP A 191 -5.45 1.88 19.23
C ASP A 191 -5.07 1.03 18.00
N MET A 192 -4.41 -0.12 18.23
CA MET A 192 -4.08 -1.08 17.17
C MET A 192 -5.34 -1.65 16.51
N LEU A 193 -6.31 -2.09 17.32
CA LEU A 193 -7.58 -2.64 16.82
C LEU A 193 -8.41 -1.60 16.08
N PHE A 194 -8.46 -0.37 16.59
CA PHE A 194 -9.16 0.75 15.95
C PHE A 194 -8.57 1.05 14.58
N SER A 195 -7.24 1.11 14.49
CA SER A 195 -6.53 1.34 13.24
C SER A 195 -6.81 0.23 12.21
N ILE A 196 -6.74 -1.05 12.61
CA ILE A 196 -7.09 -2.18 11.74
C ILE A 196 -8.58 -2.13 11.32
N ALA A 197 -9.50 -1.74 12.21
CA ALA A 197 -10.90 -1.61 11.88
C ALA A 197 -11.19 -0.49 10.86
N CYS A 198 -10.57 0.69 11.03
CA CYS A 198 -10.65 1.80 10.06
C CYS A 198 -10.20 1.36 8.67
N SER A 199 -9.18 0.52 8.64
CA SER A 199 -8.58 0.02 7.41
C SER A 199 -9.46 -0.95 6.65
N ILE A 200 -10.09 -1.89 7.36
CA ILE A 200 -11.10 -2.78 6.78
C ILE A 200 -12.28 -1.96 6.26
N ALA A 201 -12.67 -0.90 6.96
CA ALA A 201 -13.71 0.01 6.49
C ALA A 201 -13.31 0.73 5.18
N ASN A 202 -12.05 1.13 5.02
CA ASN A 202 -11.55 1.74 3.79
C ASN A 202 -11.57 0.76 2.60
N LEU A 203 -11.16 -0.50 2.81
CA LEU A 203 -11.26 -1.54 1.77
C LEU A 203 -12.71 -1.74 1.31
N ARG A 204 -13.64 -1.77 2.27
CA ARG A 204 -15.07 -1.86 1.99
C ARG A 204 -15.57 -0.68 1.15
N LEU A 205 -15.13 0.55 1.44
CA LEU A 205 -15.48 1.74 0.65
C LEU A 205 -14.90 1.68 -0.77
N ALA A 206 -13.73 1.05 -0.92
CA ALA A 206 -13.08 0.79 -2.21
C ALA A 206 -13.63 -0.45 -2.96
N ASN A 207 -14.68 -1.12 -2.44
CA ASN A 207 -15.24 -2.35 -3.00
C ASN A 207 -14.24 -3.53 -3.05
N LEU A 208 -13.29 -3.55 -2.13
CA LEU A 208 -12.24 -4.57 -2.01
C LEU A 208 -12.48 -5.50 -0.82
N VAL A 209 -11.99 -6.73 -0.94
CA VAL A 209 -11.93 -7.76 0.10
C VAL A 209 -10.49 -8.22 0.23
N HIS A 210 -9.98 -8.31 1.44
CA HIS A 210 -8.58 -8.66 1.68
C HIS A 210 -8.32 -10.17 1.49
N CYS A 211 -9.23 -11.04 1.92
CA CYS A 211 -9.16 -12.50 1.73
C CYS A 211 -8.06 -13.27 2.49
N ASP A 212 -7.13 -12.59 3.16
CA ASP A 212 -5.99 -13.21 3.88
C ASP A 212 -5.59 -12.40 5.12
N LEU A 213 -6.57 -11.80 5.78
CA LEU A 213 -6.32 -10.92 6.91
C LEU A 213 -5.87 -11.73 8.13
N HIS A 214 -4.64 -11.50 8.59
CA HIS A 214 -4.10 -12.11 9.79
C HIS A 214 -2.99 -11.23 10.39
N SER A 215 -2.58 -11.51 11.62
CA SER A 215 -1.54 -10.73 12.32
C SER A 215 -0.20 -10.69 11.58
N GLY A 216 0.23 -11.80 10.98
CA GLY A 216 1.42 -11.82 10.12
C GLY A 216 1.33 -10.99 8.81
N ASN A 217 0.13 -10.51 8.46
CA ASN A 217 -0.11 -9.64 7.32
C ASN A 217 -0.44 -8.20 7.77
N VAL A 218 -0.41 -7.90 9.07
CA VAL A 218 -0.53 -6.53 9.59
C VAL A 218 0.87 -6.03 9.91
N LEU A 219 1.33 -4.98 9.22
CA LEU A 219 2.67 -4.43 9.41
C LEU A 219 2.70 -3.39 10.54
N MET A 220 3.82 -3.37 11.27
CA MET A 220 4.05 -2.53 12.44
C MET A 220 5.24 -1.61 12.23
N MET A 221 5.09 -0.35 12.64
CA MET A 221 6.17 0.62 12.81
C MET A 221 6.61 0.60 14.27
N ASP A 222 7.91 0.50 14.52
CA ASP A 222 8.50 0.56 15.85
C ASP A 222 8.72 2.01 16.26
N TYR A 223 7.65 2.68 16.68
CA TYR A 223 7.76 3.94 17.40
C TYR A 223 6.73 4.04 18.52
N PHE A 224 7.23 4.38 19.71
CA PHE A 224 6.47 4.66 20.92
C PHE A 224 5.75 6.03 20.87
N ASP A 225 5.32 6.57 19.72
CA ASP A 225 4.50 7.80 19.69
C ASP A 225 3.01 7.46 19.93
N PRO A 226 2.27 8.22 20.76
CA PRO A 226 0.81 8.17 20.84
C PRO A 226 0.08 8.50 19.53
N ARG A 227 0.77 8.95 18.47
CA ARG A 227 0.22 9.21 17.12
C ARG A 227 0.54 8.12 16.09
N ASP A 228 1.25 7.06 16.46
CA ASP A 228 1.65 6.02 15.52
C ASP A 228 0.55 4.98 15.35
N PHE A 229 -0.02 5.00 14.15
CA PHE A 229 -1.14 4.17 13.73
C PHE A 229 -0.64 2.80 13.28
N CYS A 230 -1.37 1.71 13.58
CA CYS A 230 -1.20 0.49 12.79
C CYS A 230 -1.64 0.81 11.37
N LEU A 231 -0.70 0.82 10.43
CA LEU A 231 -1.05 0.97 9.03
C LEU A 231 -1.39 -0.41 8.48
N PRO A 232 -2.60 -0.59 7.98
CA PRO A 232 -3.08 -1.90 7.59
C PRO A 232 -2.33 -2.41 6.37
N TYR A 233 -1.76 -3.59 6.55
CA TYR A 233 -1.74 -4.67 5.58
C TYR A 233 -1.26 -4.43 4.14
N ASP A 234 -0.45 -5.36 3.67
CA ASP A 234 -0.01 -5.54 2.29
C ASP A 234 -1.15 -5.87 1.29
N PRO A 235 -1.77 -4.91 0.58
CA PRO A 235 -2.90 -5.08 -0.34
C PRO A 235 -2.58 -5.98 -1.53
N SER A 236 -1.40 -6.59 -1.56
CA SER A 236 -1.11 -7.60 -2.55
C SER A 236 -2.10 -8.77 -2.55
N SER A 237 -2.72 -9.12 -1.43
CA SER A 237 -3.75 -10.19 -1.40
C SER A 237 -5.18 -9.67 -1.62
N CYS A 238 -5.40 -8.35 -1.78
CA CYS A 238 -6.73 -7.77 -1.99
C CYS A 238 -7.32 -8.18 -3.34
N LYS A 239 -8.65 -8.28 -3.37
CA LYS A 239 -9.44 -8.58 -4.56
C LYS A 239 -10.70 -7.73 -4.63
N ILE A 240 -11.19 -7.49 -5.84
CA ILE A 240 -12.51 -6.89 -6.04
C ILE A 240 -13.59 -7.91 -5.66
N GLU A 241 -14.53 -7.52 -4.80
CA GLU A 241 -15.57 -8.45 -4.32
C GLU A 241 -16.44 -9.00 -5.45
N ASN A 242 -16.78 -8.14 -6.42
CA ASN A 242 -17.59 -8.54 -7.57
C ASN A 242 -16.88 -9.60 -8.43
N ASP A 243 -15.56 -9.54 -8.54
CA ASP A 243 -14.79 -10.51 -9.31
C ASP A 243 -14.72 -11.86 -8.60
N LEU A 244 -14.79 -11.88 -7.27
CA LEU A 244 -14.99 -13.13 -6.51
C LEU A 244 -16.36 -13.72 -6.86
N ILE A 245 -17.43 -12.93 -6.67
CA ILE A 245 -18.82 -13.36 -6.90
C ILE A 245 -19.05 -13.86 -8.34
N LEU A 246 -18.48 -13.17 -9.33
CA LEU A 246 -18.61 -13.55 -10.74
C LEU A 246 -17.79 -14.81 -11.10
N ASN A 247 -16.67 -15.04 -10.41
CA ASN A 247 -15.85 -16.24 -10.59
C ASN A 247 -16.36 -17.45 -9.80
N SER A 248 -17.39 -17.32 -8.97
CA SER A 248 -18.05 -18.43 -8.25
C SER A 248 -18.44 -19.62 -9.13
N ASN A 249 -18.78 -19.35 -10.38
CA ASN A 249 -19.16 -20.37 -11.36
C ASN A 249 -17.96 -21.15 -11.93
N ASN A 250 -16.74 -20.59 -11.81
CA ASN A 250 -15.49 -21.26 -12.10
C ASN A 250 -14.89 -21.79 -10.79
N LYS A 251 -15.24 -23.03 -10.42
CA LYS A 251 -14.73 -23.74 -9.23
C LYS A 251 -13.20 -23.98 -9.29
N ASN A 252 -12.41 -22.91 -9.24
CA ASN A 252 -11.00 -23.00 -8.93
C ASN A 252 -10.91 -23.16 -7.41
N ASN A 253 -10.58 -24.37 -6.95
CA ASN A 253 -10.44 -24.80 -5.55
C ASN A 253 -9.33 -24.07 -4.75
N LYS A 254 -9.11 -22.78 -4.98
CA LYS A 254 -8.09 -22.01 -4.28
C LYS A 254 -8.70 -21.51 -2.97
N ILE A 255 -8.40 -22.20 -1.87
CA ILE A 255 -8.71 -21.72 -0.53
C ILE A 255 -7.81 -20.52 -0.26
N TYR A 256 -8.43 -19.38 0.04
CA TYR A 256 -7.73 -18.15 0.43
C TYR A 256 -7.72 -18.03 1.96
N GLY A 257 -6.62 -17.50 2.49
CA GLY A 257 -6.47 -17.20 3.91
C GLY A 257 -5.51 -18.12 4.65
N SER A 258 -4.94 -17.59 5.74
CA SER A 258 -4.19 -18.37 6.72
C SER A 258 -5.12 -19.11 7.67
N ILE A 259 -4.96 -20.44 7.76
CA ILE A 259 -5.79 -21.42 8.49
C ILE A 259 -6.48 -20.91 9.79
N PRO A 260 -5.79 -20.30 10.77
CA PRO A 260 -6.43 -19.81 12.00
C PRO A 260 -7.43 -18.65 11.82
N TYR A 261 -7.43 -17.99 10.66
CA TYR A 261 -8.24 -16.81 10.34
C TYR A 261 -9.26 -17.09 9.24
N ILE A 262 -9.26 -18.30 8.64
CA ILE A 262 -10.19 -18.64 7.56
C ILE A 262 -11.62 -18.75 8.12
N PRO A 263 -12.60 -18.02 7.56
CA PRO A 263 -14.00 -18.14 7.97
C PRO A 263 -14.56 -19.54 7.72
N PRO A 264 -15.46 -20.05 8.59
CA PRO A 264 -16.01 -21.40 8.46
C PRO A 264 -16.81 -21.62 7.18
N GLU A 265 -17.44 -20.58 6.63
CA GLU A 265 -18.11 -20.64 5.33
C GLU A 265 -17.12 -20.90 4.19
N VAL A 266 -15.92 -20.31 4.25
CA VAL A 266 -14.87 -20.51 3.24
C VAL A 266 -14.29 -21.91 3.34
N LEU A 267 -14.09 -22.42 4.56
CA LEU A 267 -13.70 -23.82 4.78
C LEU A 267 -14.73 -24.83 4.27
N ARG A 268 -16.01 -24.44 4.18
CA ARG A 268 -17.09 -25.26 3.59
C ARG A 268 -17.17 -25.13 2.06
N GLY A 269 -16.25 -24.40 1.43
CA GLY A 269 -16.19 -24.19 -0.01
C GLY A 269 -17.04 -23.03 -0.52
N ASN A 270 -17.61 -22.19 0.36
CA ASN A 270 -18.21 -20.93 -0.08
C ASN A 270 -17.13 -19.90 -0.38
N GLU A 271 -17.51 -18.85 -1.09
CA GLU A 271 -16.59 -17.78 -1.43
C GLU A 271 -16.24 -16.89 -0.24
N PHE A 272 -15.04 -16.32 -0.32
CA PHE A 272 -14.62 -15.28 0.60
C PHE A 272 -15.40 -13.99 0.30
N THR A 273 -15.95 -13.36 1.33
CA THR A 273 -16.71 -12.10 1.23
C THR A 273 -16.19 -11.10 2.25
N ARG A 274 -16.71 -9.86 2.23
CA ARG A 274 -16.41 -8.88 3.30
C ARG A 274 -16.70 -9.38 4.71
N LYS A 275 -17.68 -10.27 4.89
CA LYS A 275 -17.96 -10.88 6.20
C LYS A 275 -16.81 -11.78 6.67
N GLY A 276 -16.08 -12.37 5.73
CA GLY A 276 -14.89 -13.15 6.01
C GLY A 276 -13.73 -12.31 6.55
N ASP A 277 -13.56 -11.08 6.06
CA ASP A 277 -12.55 -10.15 6.62
C ASP A 277 -12.92 -9.78 8.07
N ILE A 278 -14.22 -9.61 8.37
CA ILE A 278 -14.69 -9.34 9.75
C ILE A 278 -14.45 -10.55 10.67
N TYR A 279 -14.65 -11.78 10.17
CA TYR A 279 -14.30 -12.99 10.93
C TYR A 279 -12.79 -13.04 11.23
N SER A 280 -11.97 -12.79 10.21
CA SER A 280 -10.51 -12.77 10.31
C SER A 280 -10.03 -11.71 11.30
N PHE A 281 -10.65 -10.52 11.30
CA PHE A 281 -10.42 -9.48 12.29
C PHE A 281 -10.73 -9.95 13.72
N GLY A 282 -11.79 -10.74 13.91
CA GLY A 282 -12.08 -11.38 15.20
C GLY A 282 -10.95 -12.32 15.68
N GLY A 283 -10.24 -12.97 14.74
CA GLY A 283 -9.02 -13.74 15.04
C GLY A 283 -7.87 -12.85 15.52
N ILE A 284 -7.67 -11.69 14.88
CA ILE A 284 -6.66 -10.70 15.29
C ILE A 284 -7.01 -10.09 16.66
N MET A 285 -8.28 -9.77 16.91
CA MET A 285 -8.77 -9.29 18.22
C MET A 285 -8.43 -10.28 19.32
N TYR A 286 -8.65 -11.58 19.08
CA TYR A 286 -8.32 -12.62 20.02
C TYR A 286 -6.82 -12.68 20.30
N GLU A 287 -5.98 -12.58 19.27
CA GLU A 287 -4.52 -12.63 19.40
C GLU A 287 -3.96 -11.41 20.13
N ILE A 288 -4.44 -10.19 19.84
CA ILE A 288 -4.05 -8.98 20.59
C ILE A 288 -4.45 -9.08 22.06
N ALA A 289 -5.59 -9.70 22.37
CA ALA A 289 -6.06 -9.85 23.74
C ALA A 289 -5.30 -10.93 24.52
N THR A 290 -4.82 -11.99 23.86
CA THR A 290 -4.34 -13.22 24.53
C THR A 290 -2.89 -13.60 24.22
N ALA A 291 -2.25 -12.98 23.22
CA ALA A 291 -1.00 -13.42 22.60
C ALA A 291 -1.05 -14.83 21.99
N GLN A 292 -2.25 -15.39 21.80
CA GLN A 292 -2.46 -16.73 21.26
C GLN A 292 -3.27 -16.68 19.97
N ARG A 293 -2.97 -17.59 19.04
CA ARG A 293 -3.83 -17.81 17.87
C ARG A 293 -5.01 -18.68 18.29
N ARG A 294 -6.22 -18.29 17.88
CA ARG A 294 -7.48 -18.95 18.24
C ARG A 294 -7.50 -20.45 17.93
N PHE A 295 -6.84 -20.86 16.85
CA PHE A 295 -6.70 -22.26 16.44
C PHE A 295 -5.22 -22.58 16.13
N PRO A 296 -4.48 -23.20 17.06
CA PRO A 296 -3.12 -23.65 16.79
C PRO A 296 -3.12 -24.70 15.68
N THR A 297 -2.21 -24.59 14.72
CA THR A 297 -2.08 -25.47 13.53
C THR A 297 -1.96 -26.96 13.87
N LYS A 298 -1.65 -27.33 15.12
CA LYS A 298 -1.58 -28.73 15.58
C LYS A 298 -2.92 -29.48 15.65
N HIS A 299 -4.07 -28.82 15.41
CA HIS A 299 -5.39 -29.45 15.53
C HIS A 299 -6.27 -29.39 14.28
N MET A 300 -5.78 -28.90 13.14
CA MET A 300 -6.55 -28.88 11.89
C MET A 300 -6.11 -30.02 10.97
N ILE A 301 -6.75 -31.17 11.15
CA ILE A 301 -6.85 -32.20 10.10
C ILE A 301 -7.86 -31.65 9.09
N LEU A 302 -7.37 -31.22 7.93
CA LEU A 302 -8.24 -31.04 6.76
C LEU A 302 -8.69 -32.45 6.34
N ILE A 303 -9.98 -32.74 6.49
CA ILE A 303 -10.63 -33.96 6.01
C ILE A 303 -11.05 -33.73 4.56
#